data_AF-A0A1V4X929-F1
#
_entry.id   AF-A0A1V4X929-F1
#
_cell.length_a   1.000
_cell.length_b   1.000
_cell.length_c   1.000
_cell.angle_alpha   90.00
_cell.angle_beta   90.00
_cell.angle_gamma   90.00
#
_symmetry.space_group_name_H-M   'P 1'
#
loop_
_entity.id
_entity.type
_entity.pdbx_description
1 polymer ?
#
loop_
_entity_poly.entity_id
_entity_poly.type
_entity_poly.pdbx_seq_one_letter_code
_entity_poly.pdbx_strand_id
1 'polypeptide(L)'
;MDDFIVGRKAIIEFLRKPLDLSPTTKTAWNKILRWRKDQGMEKIFHRDITGRPYIIPEEARRWFLEAEGKAKRVPRGFEIQSSKKTVAGKSANSQ
;
A
#
# COMPACT_ATOMS: atom_id res chain seq x y z
N MET A 1 -6.55 12.46 12.70
CA MET A 1 -6.06 13.19 11.51
C MET A 1 -6.06 12.17 10.40
N ASP A 2 -6.93 12.34 9.42
CA ASP A 2 -6.95 11.44 8.29
C ASP A 2 -5.78 11.76 7.37
N ASP A 3 -4.72 10.96 7.44
CA ASP A 3 -3.52 11.08 6.61
C ASP A 3 -3.84 10.68 5.16
N PHE A 4 -4.48 11.55 4.38
CA PHE A 4 -4.74 11.31 2.97
C PHE A 4 -3.57 11.79 2.09
N ILE A 5 -3.16 10.97 1.13
CA ILE A 5 -2.11 11.34 0.16
C ILE A 5 -2.79 11.83 -1.12
N VAL A 6 -2.77 13.15 -1.32
CA VAL A 6 -3.46 13.79 -2.44
C VAL A 6 -2.48 14.12 -3.59
N GLY A 7 -2.89 13.78 -4.80
CA GLY A 7 -2.21 14.15 -6.03
C GLY A 7 -1.25 13.09 -6.57
N ARG A 8 -1.07 13.10 -7.90
CA ARG A 8 -0.28 12.07 -8.61
C ARG A 8 1.14 11.96 -8.12
N LYS A 9 1.83 13.08 -7.86
CA LYS A 9 3.22 13.09 -7.40
C LYS A 9 3.37 12.44 -6.02
N ALA A 10 2.56 12.86 -5.05
CA ALA A 10 2.61 12.33 -3.69
C ALA A 10 2.25 10.84 -3.65
N ILE A 11 1.24 10.42 -4.42
CA ILE A 11 0.89 9.02 -4.59
C ILE A 11 2.07 8.21 -5.17
N ILE A 12 2.73 8.72 -6.21
CA ILE A 12 3.90 8.07 -6.81
C ILE A 12 5.01 7.91 -5.78
N GLU A 13 5.30 8.95 -4.99
CA GLU A 13 6.38 8.87 -3.98
C GLU A 13 6.08 7.83 -2.91
N PHE A 14 4.85 7.79 -2.42
CA PHE A 14 4.42 6.77 -1.45
C PHE A 14 4.52 5.35 -2.01
N LEU A 15 4.09 5.16 -3.26
CA LEU A 15 4.10 3.86 -3.91
C LEU A 15 5.46 3.51 -4.55
N ARG A 16 6.43 4.43 -4.57
CA ARG A 16 7.69 4.27 -5.32
C ARG A 16 8.51 3.09 -4.80
N LYS A 17 8.70 3.02 -3.48
CA LYS A 17 9.42 1.91 -2.85
C LYS A 17 8.72 0.56 -3.03
N PRO A 18 7.44 0.38 -2.66
CA PRO A 18 6.80 -0.93 -2.74
C PRO A 18 6.59 -1.44 -4.16
N LEU A 19 6.44 -0.54 -5.16
CA LEU A 19 6.15 -0.93 -6.54
C LEU A 19 7.34 -0.82 -7.49
N ASP A 20 8.53 -0.48 -6.97
CA ASP A 20 9.73 -0.22 -7.77
C ASP A 20 9.41 0.69 -8.98
N LEU A 21 8.90 1.89 -8.67
CA LEU A 21 8.46 2.83 -9.70
C LEU A 21 9.64 3.61 -10.28
N SER A 22 9.57 3.87 -11.59
CA SER A 22 10.54 4.69 -12.32
C SER A 22 10.72 6.08 -11.69
N PRO A 23 11.92 6.68 -11.79
CA PRO A 23 12.18 8.06 -11.37
C PRO A 23 11.29 9.07 -12.11
N THR A 24 10.87 8.76 -13.34
CA THR A 24 10.04 9.64 -14.16
C THR A 24 8.56 9.54 -13.78
N THR A 25 7.96 10.67 -13.40
CA THR A 25 6.54 10.75 -12.97
C THR A 25 5.57 10.15 -14.00
N LYS A 26 5.77 10.42 -15.30
CA LYS A 26 4.91 9.91 -16.37
C LYS A 26 4.93 8.37 -16.45
N THR A 27 6.12 7.78 -16.43
CA THR A 27 6.33 6.33 -16.49
C THR A 27 5.79 5.65 -15.23
N ALA A 28 6.08 6.22 -14.06
CA ALA A 28 5.56 5.74 -12.78
C ALA A 28 4.03 5.75 -12.73
N TRP A 29 3.40 6.84 -13.17
CA TRP A 29 1.95 6.96 -13.20
C TRP A 29 1.30 5.94 -14.15
N ASN A 30 1.88 5.73 -15.34
CA ASN A 30 1.39 4.73 -16.27
C ASN A 30 1.48 3.30 -15.71
N LYS A 31 2.55 2.97 -14.97
CA LYS A 31 2.70 1.68 -14.28
C LYS A 31 1.61 1.51 -13.22
N ILE A 32 1.35 2.54 -12.42
CA ILE A 32 0.25 2.56 -11.43
C ILE A 32 -1.11 2.35 -12.12
N LEU A 33 -1.39 3.04 -13.22
CA LEU A 33 -2.66 2.88 -13.96
C LEU A 33 -2.85 1.46 -14.51
N ARG A 34 -1.77 0.81 -14.96
CA ARG A 34 -1.82 -0.61 -15.36
C ARG A 34 -2.16 -1.50 -14.18
N TRP A 35 -1.48 -1.32 -13.05
CA TRP A 35 -1.77 -2.09 -11.83
C TRP A 35 -3.18 -1.86 -11.30
N ARG A 36 -3.70 -0.64 -11.45
CA ARG A 36 -5.10 -0.30 -11.17
C ARG A 36 -6.08 -1.22 -11.88
N LYS A 37 -5.81 -1.53 -13.16
CA LYS A 37 -6.64 -2.42 -13.97
C LYS A 37 -6.32 -3.90 -13.73
N ASP A 38 -5.04 -4.26 -13.73
CA ASP A 38 -4.59 -5.65 -13.79
C ASP A 38 -4.52 -6.32 -12.42
N GLN A 39 -4.40 -5.55 -11.33
CA GLN A 39 -4.24 -6.04 -9.95
C GLN A 39 -5.39 -5.60 -9.03
N GLY A 40 -6.45 -4.99 -9.57
CA GLY A 40 -7.59 -4.54 -8.77
C GLY A 40 -7.26 -3.42 -7.78
N MET A 41 -6.20 -2.66 -8.03
CA MET A 41 -5.75 -1.56 -7.18
C MET A 41 -6.73 -0.37 -7.22
N GLU A 42 -7.76 -0.40 -8.06
CA GLU A 42 -8.78 0.67 -8.14
C GLU A 42 -9.46 0.99 -6.80
N LYS A 43 -9.54 0.01 -5.90
CA LYS A 43 -10.22 0.13 -4.60
C LYS A 43 -9.57 1.14 -3.65
N ILE A 44 -8.29 1.44 -3.85
CA ILE A 44 -7.54 2.37 -2.99
C ILE A 44 -7.39 3.76 -3.62
N PHE A 45 -7.90 3.97 -4.84
CA PHE A 45 -7.84 5.25 -5.55
C PHE A 45 -9.18 5.99 -5.45
N HIS A 46 -9.16 7.10 -4.74
CA HIS A 46 -10.31 7.98 -4.56
C HIS A 46 -10.13 9.30 -5.30
N ARG A 47 -11.20 10.09 -5.35
CA ARG A 47 -11.18 11.45 -5.91
C ARG A 47 -11.73 12.43 -4.90
N ASP A 48 -11.01 13.52 -4.68
CA ASP A 48 -11.49 14.60 -3.83
C ASP A 48 -12.58 15.43 -4.54
N ILE A 49 -13.15 16.40 -3.84
CA ILE A 49 -14.16 17.32 -4.38
C ILE A 49 -13.67 18.14 -5.58
N THR A 50 -12.35 18.23 -5.78
CA THR A 50 -11.72 18.94 -6.91
C THR A 50 -11.36 18.01 -8.06
N GLY A 51 -11.66 16.70 -7.94
CA GLY A 51 -11.34 15.68 -8.92
C GLY A 51 -9.88 15.21 -8.88
N ARG A 52 -9.08 15.62 -7.90
CA ARG A 52 -7.70 15.15 -7.73
C ARG A 52 -7.70 13.73 -7.15
N PRO A 53 -6.84 12.84 -7.67
CA PRO A 53 -6.73 11.51 -7.10
C PRO A 53 -6.09 11.57 -5.72
N TYR A 54 -6.60 10.80 -4.77
CA TYR A 54 -5.94 10.58 -3.49
C TYR A 54 -6.00 9.10 -3.10
N ILE A 55 -5.11 8.69 -2.20
CA ILE A 55 -5.12 7.35 -1.59
C ILE A 55 -5.09 7.48 -0.07
N ILE A 56 -5.64 6.48 0.60
CA ILE A 56 -5.52 6.32 2.05
C ILE A 56 -4.34 5.35 2.30
N PRO A 57 -3.29 5.76 3.04
CA PRO A 57 -2.13 4.91 3.32
C PRO A 57 -2.50 3.57 3.96
N GLU A 58 -3.50 3.57 4.85
CA GLU A 58 -3.95 2.34 5.51
C GLU A 58 -4.60 1.37 4.53
N GLU A 59 -5.46 1.85 3.63
CA GLU A 59 -6.07 1.02 2.57
C GLU A 59 -5.01 0.49 1.62
N ALA A 60 -4.04 1.33 1.24
CA ALA A 60 -2.92 0.91 0.42
C ALA A 60 -2.11 -0.21 1.11
N ARG A 61 -1.81 -0.06 2.41
CA ARG A 61 -1.12 -1.11 3.20
C ARG A 61 -1.93 -2.41 3.26
N ARG A 62 -3.24 -2.34 3.52
CA ARG A 62 -4.12 -3.52 3.53
C ARG A 62 -4.12 -4.21 2.16
N TRP A 63 -4.24 -3.42 1.08
CA TRP A 63 -4.20 -3.95 -0.28
C TRP A 63 -2.85 -4.63 -0.59
N PHE A 64 -1.73 -4.05 -0.16
CA PHE A 64 -0.41 -4.69 -0.31
C PHE A 64 -0.36 -6.05 0.39
N LEU A 65 -0.84 -6.14 1.63
CA LEU A 65 -0.89 -7.40 2.39
C LEU A 65 -1.78 -8.45 1.72
N GLU A 66 -2.95 -8.04 1.20
CA GLU A 66 -3.85 -8.94 0.46
C GLU A 66 -3.23 -9.39 -0.87
N ALA A 67 -2.53 -8.50 -1.57
CA ALA A 67 -1.81 -8.80 -2.79
C ALA A 67 -0.63 -9.76 -2.53
N GLU A 68 0.11 -9.60 -1.43
CA GLU A 68 1.17 -10.53 -1.00
C GLU A 68 0.62 -11.91 -0.63
N GLY A 69 -0.49 -11.96 0.11
CA GLY A 69 -1.15 -13.21 0.47
C GLY A 69 -1.72 -13.99 -0.72
N LYS A 70 -2.07 -13.30 -1.81
CA LYS A 70 -2.62 -13.91 -3.04
C LYS A 70 -1.58 -14.16 -4.14
N ALA A 71 -0.43 -13.48 -4.13
CA ALA A 71 0.50 -13.50 -5.26
C ALA A 71 1.90 -14.00 -4.87
N LYS A 72 2.29 -15.11 -5.49
CA LYS A 72 3.68 -15.50 -5.80
C LYS A 72 4.49 -14.43 -6.59
N ARG A 73 4.06 -13.16 -6.68
CA ARG A 73 4.61 -12.11 -7.58
C ARG A 73 4.55 -10.67 -7.05
N VAL A 74 4.59 -10.44 -5.72
CA VAL A 74 4.83 -9.08 -5.22
C VAL A 74 6.35 -8.80 -5.23
N PRO A 75 6.81 -7.62 -5.68
CA PRO A 75 8.25 -7.30 -5.68
C PRO A 75 8.83 -7.40 -4.27
N ARG A 76 9.92 -8.17 -4.13
CA ARG A 76 10.71 -8.30 -2.89
C ARG A 76 11.27 -6.93 -2.47
N GLY A 77 10.50 -6.16 -1.72
CA GLY A 77 10.92 -4.84 -1.26
C GLY A 77 10.09 -4.25 -0.13
N PHE A 78 9.03 -4.93 0.31
CA PHE A 78 8.25 -4.49 1.46
C PHE A 78 8.78 -5.19 2.72
N GLU A 79 9.74 -4.55 3.39
CA GLU A 79 10.14 -4.96 4.74
C GLU A 79 9.03 -4.50 5.71
N ILE A 80 8.09 -5.42 5.99
CA ILE A 80 7.11 -5.25 7.06
C ILE A 80 7.91 -5.27 8.35
N GLN A 81 8.15 -4.10 8.98
CA GLN A 81 8.42 -4.04 10.41
C GLN A 81 7.16 -4.52 11.13
N SER A 82 7.02 -5.83 11.23
CA SER A 82 6.04 -6.47 12.08
C SER A 82 6.49 -6.18 13.50
N SER A 83 5.93 -5.13 14.10
CA SER A 83 5.91 -5.01 15.54
C SER A 83 5.17 -6.23 16.07
N LYS A 84 5.95 -7.27 16.40
CA LYS A 84 5.53 -8.38 17.25
C LYS A 84 4.97 -7.78 18.53
N LYS A 85 3.65 -7.62 18.59
CA LYS A 85 2.92 -7.53 19.84
C LYS A 85 2.85 -8.96 20.36
N THR A 86 3.91 -9.41 21.02
CA THR A 86 3.90 -10.64 21.83
C THR A 86 2.92 -10.41 22.96
N VAL A 87 1.68 -10.89 22.79
CA VAL A 87 0.80 -11.15 23.92
C VAL A 87 1.35 -12.42 24.58
N ALA A 88 2.32 -12.25 25.47
CA ALA A 88 2.72 -13.30 26.40
C ALA A 88 1.61 -13.42 27.46
N GLY A 89 0.57 -14.20 27.11
CA GLY A 89 -0.39 -14.71 28.08
C GLY A 89 0.33 -15.65 29.02
N LYS A 90 0.77 -15.11 30.17
CA LYS A 90 1.27 -15.87 31.32
C LYS A 90 0.09 -16.63 31.93
N SER A 91 -0.18 -17.83 31.43
CA SER A 91 -1.05 -18.76 32.13
C SER A 91 -0.21 -19.49 33.17
N ALA A 92 -0.19 -18.92 34.38
CA ALA A 92 0.12 -19.70 35.57
C ALA A 92 -0.98 -20.74 35.73
N ASN A 93 -0.63 -22.02 35.84
CA ASN A 93 -1.42 -22.90 36.67
C ASN A 93 -0.51 -23.88 37.40
N SER A 94 -0.44 -23.67 38.71
CA SER A 94 0.01 -24.60 39.72
C SER A 94 -0.94 -25.80 39.75
N GLN A 95 -0.41 -27.02 39.84
CA GLN A 95 -0.77 -28.06 40.81
C GLN A 95 0.02 -29.33 40.51
#